data_AF-A0A2M7L449-F1
#
_entry.id   AF-A0A2M7L449-F1
#
_cell.length_a   1.000
_cell.length_b   1.000
_cell.length_c   1.000
_cell.angle_alpha   90.00
_cell.angle_beta   90.00
_cell.angle_gamma   90.00
#
_symmetry.space_group_name_H-M   'P 1'
#
loop_
_entity.id
_entity.type
_entity.pdbx_description
1 polymer ?
#
loop_
_entity_poly.entity_id
_entity_poly.type
_entity_poly.pdbx_seq_one_letter_code
_entity_poly.pdbx_strand_id
1 'polypeptide(L)'
;MKNNSIIKKISIANNLKHFEIKEIFELGGFEFSSSQIKAFMAGSQNKNHEKLSDEQFEGFLNGFILYSRGTLEDPTLLPRTIENFIIGLIEAGNAAAIDEIRCLIEDAKDNMDSVEKTE
;
A
#
# COMPACT_ATOMS: atom_id res chain seq x y z
N MET A 1 4.46 22.80 -3.21
CA MET A 1 3.81 21.88 -2.23
C MET A 1 4.89 21.41 -1.27
N LYS A 2 4.62 21.24 0.04
CA LYS A 2 5.60 20.69 1.00
C LYS A 2 5.41 19.17 1.12
N ASN A 3 6.47 18.42 1.40
CA ASN A 3 6.44 16.94 1.54
C ASN A 3 5.35 16.48 2.50
N ASN A 4 5.25 17.11 3.67
CA ASN A 4 4.18 16.84 4.65
C ASN A 4 2.76 16.92 4.05
N SER A 5 2.51 17.88 3.15
CA SER A 5 1.22 18.02 2.49
C SER A 5 0.97 16.91 1.46
N ILE A 6 2.02 16.42 0.81
CA ILE A 6 1.92 15.30 -0.15
C ILE A 6 1.61 14.01 0.60
N ILE A 7 2.38 13.68 1.66
CA ILE A 7 2.12 12.47 2.44
C ILE A 7 0.70 12.49 3.00
N LYS A 8 0.25 13.63 3.54
CA LYS A 8 -1.12 13.76 4.04
C LYS A 8 -2.19 13.49 2.98
N LYS A 9 -1.98 13.96 1.74
CA LYS A 9 -2.88 13.66 0.62
C LYS A 9 -2.86 12.17 0.26
N ILE A 10 -1.68 11.55 0.22
CA ILE A 10 -1.54 10.10 -0.03
C ILE A 10 -2.25 9.30 1.06
N SER A 11 -2.06 9.65 2.34
CA SER A 11 -2.72 8.98 3.46
C SER A 11 -4.24 9.06 3.38
N ILE A 12 -4.79 10.23 3.05
CA ILE A 12 -6.24 10.40 2.89
C ILE A 12 -6.75 9.61 1.68
N ALA A 13 -6.08 9.71 0.53
CA ALA A 13 -6.48 9.04 -0.70
C ALA A 13 -6.48 7.50 -0.58
N ASN A 14 -5.59 6.95 0.26
CA ASN A 14 -5.45 5.51 0.47
C ASN A 14 -6.04 5.02 1.81
N ASN A 15 -6.76 5.89 2.51
CA ASN A 15 -7.36 5.61 3.82
C ASN A 15 -6.37 4.98 4.83
N LEU A 16 -5.13 5.45 4.84
CA LEU A 16 -4.07 4.91 5.68
C LEU A 16 -4.26 5.32 7.14
N LYS A 17 -4.26 4.34 8.03
CA LYS A 17 -4.25 4.53 9.48
C LYS A 17 -2.86 4.92 9.95
N HIS A 18 -2.81 5.48 11.15
CA HIS A 18 -1.56 5.96 11.74
C HIS A 18 -0.47 4.89 11.86
N PHE A 19 -0.85 3.65 12.21
CA PHE A 19 0.11 2.56 12.32
C PHE A 19 0.63 2.11 10.94
N GLU A 20 -0.20 2.13 9.89
CA GLU A 20 0.21 1.82 8.52
C GLU A 20 1.23 2.86 8.02
N ILE A 21 1.04 4.14 8.33
CA ILE A 21 2.02 5.19 7.99
C ILE A 21 3.37 4.91 8.65
N LYS A 22 3.37 4.46 9.90
CA LYS A 22 4.60 4.10 10.62
C LYS A 22 5.28 2.91 9.96
N GLU A 23 4.54 1.85 9.66
CA GLU A 23 5.02 0.66 8.94
C GLU A 23 5.61 1.02 7.56
N ILE A 24 4.96 1.93 6.82
CA ILE A 24 5.47 2.43 5.54
C ILE A 24 6.84 3.11 5.69
N PHE A 25 7.03 3.94 6.72
CA PHE A 25 8.34 4.54 6.96
C PHE A 25 9.40 3.48 7.31
N GLU A 26 9.04 2.47 8.11
CA GLU A 26 9.93 1.37 8.49
C GLU A 26 10.36 0.56 7.26
N LEU A 27 9.42 0.24 6.36
CA LEU A 27 9.72 -0.38 5.06
C LEU A 27 10.64 0.50 4.19
N GLY A 28 10.54 1.82 4.35
CA GLY A 28 11.39 2.81 3.69
C GLY A 28 12.77 3.02 4.34
N GLY A 29 13.11 2.25 5.38
CA GLY A 29 14.38 2.36 6.09
C GLY A 29 14.41 3.44 7.18
N PHE A 30 13.26 3.98 7.58
CA PHE A 30 13.15 5.02 8.61
C PHE A 30 12.31 4.55 9.80
N GLU A 31 12.92 4.52 10.99
CA GLU A 31 12.19 4.26 12.23
C GLU A 31 11.79 5.58 12.90
N PHE A 32 10.48 5.79 13.03
CA PHE A 32 9.91 6.95 13.70
C PHE A 32 8.98 6.56 14.83
N SER A 33 9.03 7.33 15.92
CA SER A 33 8.06 7.25 16.99
C SER A 33 6.68 7.73 16.54
N SER A 34 5.61 7.27 17.21
CA SER A 34 4.25 7.73 16.92
C SER A 34 4.08 9.25 17.09
N SER A 35 4.85 9.88 18.00
CA SER A 35 4.86 11.34 18.16
C SER A 35 5.47 12.05 16.95
N GLN A 36 6.57 11.52 16.38
CA GLN A 36 7.18 12.07 15.16
C GLN A 36 6.24 11.94 13.95
N ILE A 37 5.59 10.79 13.78
CA ILE A 37 4.60 10.62 12.71
C ILE A 37 3.45 11.65 12.87
N LYS A 38 2.99 11.89 14.11
CA LYS A 38 1.98 12.95 14.37
C LYS A 38 2.52 14.35 14.04
N ALA A 39 3.79 14.62 14.35
CA ALA A 39 4.45 15.90 14.05
C ALA A 39 4.54 16.15 12.54
N PHE A 40 4.90 15.13 11.75
CA PHE A 40 4.92 15.22 10.28
C PHE A 40 3.53 15.45 9.68
N MET A 41 2.49 14.87 10.28
CA MET A 41 1.10 14.98 9.80
C MET A 41 0.36 16.22 10.33
N ALA A 42 0.96 16.94 11.29
CA ALA A 42 0.39 18.14 11.87
C ALA A 42 0.34 19.29 10.85
N GLY A 43 -0.66 20.17 10.99
CA GLY A 43 -0.77 21.37 10.15
C GLY A 43 0.39 22.32 10.38
N SER A 44 0.77 23.09 9.35
CA SER A 44 1.95 23.98 9.39
C SER A 44 1.98 25.05 10.49
N GLN A 45 0.82 25.36 11.09
CA GLN A 45 0.68 26.32 12.20
C GLN A 45 0.71 25.64 13.58
N ASN A 46 0.83 24.31 13.64
CA ASN A 46 0.88 23.57 14.88
C ASN A 46 2.29 23.68 15.49
N LYS A 47 2.36 23.92 16.81
CA LYS A 47 3.63 24.00 17.55
C LYS A 47 4.49 22.73 17.48
N ASN A 48 3.85 21.58 17.26
CA ASN A 48 4.51 20.29 17.11
C ASN A 48 4.74 19.93 15.64
N HIS A 49 4.54 20.85 14.69
CA HIS A 49 4.78 20.58 13.28
C HIS A 49 6.27 20.40 13.01
N GLU A 50 6.64 19.25 12.45
CA GLU A 50 7.99 18.95 12.04
C GLU A 50 8.07 18.84 10.52
N LYS A 51 9.06 19.50 9.93
CA LYS A 51 9.27 19.46 8.47
C LYS A 51 9.81 18.08 8.12
N LEU A 52 9.17 17.43 7.15
CA LEU A 52 9.70 16.20 6.57
C LEU A 52 10.74 16.54 5.49
N SER A 53 11.92 15.93 5.56
CA SER A 53 12.99 16.11 4.57
C SER A 53 12.67 15.44 3.23
N ASP A 54 13.44 15.72 2.19
CA ASP A 54 13.28 15.07 0.88
C ASP A 54 13.69 13.59 0.96
N GLU A 55 14.76 13.28 1.70
CA GLU A 55 15.24 11.91 1.94
C GLU A 55 14.20 11.06 2.69
N GLN A 56 13.58 11.62 3.74
CA GLN A 56 12.49 10.95 4.47
C GLN A 56 11.25 10.77 3.58
N PHE A 57 10.98 11.72 2.67
CA PHE A 57 9.87 11.60 1.73
C PHE A 57 10.12 10.50 0.71
N GLU A 58 11.33 10.41 0.17
CA GLU A 58 11.75 9.33 -0.71
C GLU A 58 11.63 7.96 -0.02
N GLY A 59 12.13 7.85 1.22
CA GLY A 59 11.96 6.67 2.05
C GLY A 59 10.50 6.26 2.20
N PHE A 60 9.61 7.22 2.52
CA PHE A 60 8.18 6.97 2.59
C PHE A 60 7.62 6.42 1.27
N LEU A 61 7.99 6.97 0.12
CA LEU A 61 7.49 6.51 -1.18
C LEU A 61 8.00 5.10 -1.52
N ASN A 62 9.27 4.80 -1.24
CA ASN A 62 9.84 3.47 -1.42
C ASN A 62 9.13 2.45 -0.52
N GLY A 63 8.95 2.78 0.76
CA GLY A 63 8.18 1.95 1.69
C GLY A 63 6.71 1.81 1.28
N PHE A 64 6.11 2.84 0.69
CA PHE A 64 4.72 2.79 0.24
C PHE A 64 4.54 1.85 -0.97
N ILE A 65 5.53 1.78 -1.85
CA ILE A 65 5.57 0.78 -2.93
C ILE A 65 5.58 -0.62 -2.34
N LEU A 66 6.49 -0.89 -1.40
CA LEU A 66 6.58 -2.20 -0.73
C LEU A 66 5.28 -2.56 -0.01
N TYR A 67 4.69 -1.61 0.72
CA TYR A 67 3.42 -1.78 1.41
C TYR A 67 2.25 -2.08 0.45
N SER A 68 2.25 -1.47 -0.74
CA SER A 68 1.11 -1.56 -1.67
C SER A 68 1.13 -2.77 -2.59
N ARG A 69 2.31 -3.32 -2.89
CA ARG A 69 2.43 -4.43 -3.87
C ARG A 69 3.50 -5.48 -3.54
N GLY A 70 4.17 -5.38 -2.39
CA GLY A 70 5.28 -6.26 -2.04
C GLY A 70 6.57 -5.95 -2.81
N THR A 71 7.55 -6.83 -2.64
CA THR A 71 8.84 -6.71 -3.33
C THR A 71 8.72 -7.14 -4.80
N LEU A 72 9.66 -6.72 -5.64
CA LEU A 72 9.71 -7.16 -7.03
C LEU A 72 10.16 -8.62 -7.15
N GLU A 73 11.10 -9.02 -6.30
CA GLU A 73 11.76 -10.33 -6.33
C GLU A 73 10.85 -11.43 -5.80
N ASP A 74 10.03 -11.10 -4.80
CA ASP A 74 9.08 -12.01 -4.17
C ASP A 74 7.73 -11.28 -3.94
N PRO A 75 6.83 -11.26 -4.94
CA PRO A 75 5.53 -10.60 -4.86
C PRO A 75 4.56 -11.47 -4.06
N THR A 76 4.76 -11.54 -2.75
CA THR A 76 3.90 -12.29 -1.81
C THR A 76 2.56 -11.63 -1.52
N LEU A 77 2.40 -10.36 -1.92
CA LEU A 77 1.21 -9.56 -1.66
C LEU A 77 0.43 -9.34 -2.96
N LEU A 78 -0.89 -9.52 -2.90
CA LEU A 78 -1.79 -9.06 -3.94
C LEU A 78 -1.66 -7.52 -4.03
N PRO A 79 -1.35 -6.94 -5.20
CA PRO A 79 -1.31 -5.49 -5.34
C PRO A 79 -2.64 -4.86 -4.89
N ARG A 80 -2.56 -3.84 -4.04
CA ARG A 80 -3.72 -3.18 -3.43
C ARG A 80 -4.72 -2.65 -4.45
N THR A 81 -4.27 -2.32 -5.67
CA THR A 81 -5.16 -1.94 -6.77
C THR A 81 -6.09 -3.07 -7.18
N ILE A 82 -5.58 -4.30 -7.25
CA ILE A 82 -6.39 -5.48 -7.58
C ILE A 82 -7.33 -5.79 -6.42
N GLU A 83 -6.83 -5.74 -5.18
CA GLU A 83 -7.65 -5.91 -3.98
C GLU A 83 -8.81 -4.91 -3.93
N ASN A 84 -8.53 -3.61 -4.07
CA ASN A 84 -9.54 -2.54 -4.07
C ASN A 84 -10.55 -2.70 -5.22
N PHE A 85 -10.09 -3.15 -6.39
CA PHE A 85 -10.98 -3.41 -7.51
C PHE A 85 -11.96 -4.54 -7.19
N ILE A 86 -11.48 -5.65 -6.61
CA ILE A 86 -12.32 -6.77 -6.18
C ILE A 86 -13.30 -6.32 -5.11
N ILE A 87 -12.86 -5.56 -4.11
CA ILE A 87 -13.74 -4.98 -3.08
C ILE A 87 -14.83 -4.13 -3.72
N GLY A 88 -14.47 -3.26 -4.67
CA GLY A 88 -15.44 -2.42 -5.38
C GLY A 88 -16.48 -3.24 -6.17
N LEU A 89 -16.08 -4.36 -6.78
CA LEU A 89 -17.02 -5.27 -7.45
C LEU A 89 -17.98 -5.93 -6.45
N ILE A 90 -17.49 -6.33 -5.28
CA ILE A 90 -18.29 -6.92 -4.20
C ILE A 90 -19.31 -5.90 -3.69
N GLU A 91 -18.87 -4.67 -3.39
CA GLU A 91 -19.75 -3.60 -2.92
C GLU A 91 -20.81 -3.21 -3.95
N ALA A 92 -20.46 -3.27 -5.25
CA ALA A 92 -21.38 -3.05 -6.34
C ALA A 92 -22.33 -4.24 -6.62
N GLY A 93 -22.13 -5.40 -5.97
CA GLY A 93 -22.91 -6.60 -6.19
C GLY A 93 -22.73 -7.22 -7.59
N ASN A 94 -21.59 -6.98 -8.26
CA ASN A 94 -21.33 -7.47 -9.61
C ASN A 94 -20.87 -8.94 -9.58
N ALA A 95 -21.80 -9.84 -9.34
CA ALA A 95 -21.53 -11.28 -9.21
C ALA A 95 -20.91 -11.89 -10.49
N ALA A 96 -21.31 -11.41 -11.68
CA ALA A 96 -20.79 -11.93 -12.95
C ALA A 96 -19.28 -11.70 -13.10
N ALA A 97 -18.80 -10.49 -12.79
CA ALA A 97 -17.36 -10.19 -12.84
C ALA A 97 -16.57 -10.97 -11.78
N ILE A 98 -17.16 -11.19 -10.60
CA ILE A 98 -16.53 -11.99 -9.55
C ILE A 98 -16.40 -13.46 -9.97
N ASP A 99 -17.45 -14.02 -10.58
CA ASP A 99 -17.40 -15.39 -11.11
C ASP A 99 -16.36 -15.53 -12.23
N GLU A 100 -16.22 -14.54 -13.10
CA GLU A 100 -15.18 -14.54 -14.14
C GLU A 100 -13.77 -14.50 -13.54
N ILE A 101 -13.53 -13.66 -12.52
CA ILE A 101 -12.26 -13.66 -11.78
C ILE A 101 -11.99 -15.02 -11.14
N ARG A 102 -13.00 -15.68 -10.56
CA ARG A 102 -12.85 -17.02 -9.99
C ARG A 102 -12.40 -18.02 -11.05
N CYS A 103 -13.08 -18.06 -12.20
CA CYS A 103 -12.73 -18.97 -13.29
C CYS A 103 -11.28 -18.75 -13.76
N LEU A 104 -10.84 -17.51 -13.92
CA LEU A 104 -9.46 -17.20 -14.30
C LEU A 104 -8.43 -17.70 -13.28
N ILE A 105 -8.76 -17.64 -11.98
CA ILE A 105 -7.89 -18.16 -10.91
C ILE A 105 -7.84 -19.69 -10.93
N GLU A 106 -8.97 -20.35 -11.19
CA GLU A 106 -9.05 -21.82 -11.33
C GLU A 106 -8.21 -22.29 -12.54
N ASP A 107 -8.39 -21.65 -13.70
CA ASP A 107 -7.61 -21.93 -14.90
C ASP A 107 -6.09 -21.73 -14.66
N ALA A 108 -5.71 -20.67 -13.94
CA ALA A 108 -4.31 -20.41 -13.61
C ALA A 108 -3.71 -21.51 -12.72
N LYS A 109 -4.45 -21.98 -11.71
CA LYS A 109 -4.00 -23.06 -10.81
C LYS A 109 -3.82 -24.39 -11.55
N ASP A 110 -4.79 -24.75 -12.39
CA ASP A 110 -4.74 -25.98 -13.18
C ASP A 110 -3.50 -26.01 -14.09
N ASN A 111 -3.12 -24.85 -14.65
CA ASN A 111 -1.90 -24.71 -15.44
C ASN A 111 -0.62 -24.83 -14.58
N MET A 112 -0.58 -24.25 -13.37
CA MET A 112 0.58 -24.38 -12.48
C MET A 112 0.80 -25.83 -12.01
N ASP A 113 -0.27 -26.55 -11.65
CA ASP A 113 -0.22 -27.95 -11.22
C ASP A 113 0.24 -28.92 -12.33
N SER A 114 0.12 -28.50 -13.60
CA SER A 114 0.61 -29.27 -14.75
C SER A 114 2.11 -29.11 -15.01
N VAL A 115 2.70 -27.98 -14.59
CA VAL A 115 4.14 -27.71 -14.71
C VAL A 115 4.94 -28.48 -13.67
N GLU A 116 4.47 -28.57 -12.43
CA GLU A 116 5.15 -29.33 -11.34
C GLU A 116 5.16 -30.86 -11.56
N LYS A 117 4.32 -31.40 -12.45
CA LYS A 117 4.30 -32.85 -12.76
C LYS A 117 5.25 -33.26 -13.89
N THR A 118 5.97 -32.30 -14.48
CA THR A 118 6.85 -32.54 -15.64
C THR A 118 8.34 -32.37 -15.30
N GLU A 119 8.68 -32.06 -14.05
CA GLU A 119 10.03 -32.09 -13.48
C GLU A 119 10.23 -33.32 -12.58
#